data_AF-A0A519LG11-F1
#
_entry.id   AF-A0A519LG11-F1
#
_cell.length_a   1.000
_cell.length_b   1.000
_cell.length_c   1.000
_cell.angle_alpha   90.00
_cell.angle_beta   90.00
_cell.angle_gamma   90.00
#
_symmetry.space_group_name_H-M   'P 1'
#
loop_
_entity.id
_entity.type
_entity.pdbx_description
1 polymer ?
#
loop_
_entity_poly.entity_id
_entity_poly.type
_entity_poly.pdbx_seq_one_letter_code
_entity_poly.pdbx_strand_id
1 'polypeptide(L)' 'MTFSVHGLAVARGIAIGRAVLVASSRVDVAHYFIQAEQIPAEIERVRQGRNAVVEELQRLQADMPADAPHELT' A
#
# COMPACT_ATOMS: atom_id res chain seq x y z
N MET A 1 -26.29 0.50 24.50
CA MET A 1 -25.52 1.49 23.71
C MET A 1 -25.88 1.24 22.25
N THR A 2 -26.74 2.08 21.68
CA THR A 2 -27.17 1.95 20.28
C THR A 2 -26.36 2.95 19.47
N PHE A 3 -25.71 2.50 18.40
CA PHE A 3 -25.06 3.37 17.43
C PHE A 3 -25.76 3.17 16.08
N SER A 4 -26.02 4.26 15.39
CA SER A 4 -26.61 4.27 14.05
C SER A 4 -25.64 4.95 13.12
N VAL A 5 -25.30 4.30 12.01
CA VAL A 5 -24.43 4.84 10.96
C VAL A 5 -25.30 5.15 9.75
N HIS A 6 -25.28 6.40 9.31
CA HIS A 6 -26.02 6.86 8.12
C HIS A 6 -25.02 7.13 7.00
N GLY A 7 -25.40 6.86 5.76
CA GLY A 7 -24.55 7.08 4.59
C GLY A 7 -25.35 7.08 3.30
N LEU A 8 -24.67 7.35 2.18
CA LEU A 8 -25.26 7.27 0.85
C LEU A 8 -25.18 5.83 0.33
N ALA A 9 -26.30 5.27 -0.10
CA ALA A 9 -26.33 3.94 -0.69
C ALA A 9 -25.73 3.95 -2.11
N VAL A 10 -24.58 3.28 -2.27
CA VAL A 10 -23.90 3.13 -3.58
C VAL A 10 -24.16 1.78 -4.25
N ALA A 11 -24.57 0.76 -3.48
CA ALA A 11 -24.87 -0.59 -3.98
C ALA A 11 -26.01 -1.24 -3.17
N ARG A 12 -26.62 -2.28 -3.73
CA ARG A 12 -27.65 -3.11 -3.07
C ARG A 12 -27.03 -4.40 -2.53
N GLY A 13 -27.48 -4.85 -1.35
CA GLY A 13 -27.10 -6.14 -0.79
C GLY A 13 -26.64 -6.07 0.67
N ILE A 14 -26.29 -7.23 1.23
CA ILE A 14 -25.76 -7.39 2.59
C ILE A 14 -24.46 -8.21 2.49
N ALA A 15 -23.40 -7.72 3.12
CA ALA A 15 -22.11 -8.43 3.23
C ALA A 15 -21.80 -8.72 4.70
N ILE A 16 -21.31 -9.93 4.99
CA ILE A 16 -20.85 -10.35 6.32
C ILE A 16 -19.37 -10.68 6.20
N GLY A 17 -18.52 -9.98 6.94
CA GLY A 17 -17.08 -10.15 6.86
C GLY A 17 -16.32 -9.34 7.92
N ARG A 18 -14.99 -9.40 7.86
CA ARG A 18 -14.13 -8.64 8.76
C ARG A 18 -14.05 -7.19 8.29
N ALA A 19 -14.24 -6.25 9.21
CA ALA A 19 -13.94 -4.85 8.96
C ALA A 19 -12.42 -4.65 8.91
N VAL A 20 -11.91 -4.05 7.84
CA VAL A 20 -10.50 -3.69 7.68
C VAL A 20 -10.42 -2.16 7.63
N LEU A 21 -9.71 -1.57 8.59
CA LEU A 21 -9.48 -0.13 8.63
C LEU A 21 -8.20 0.18 7.84
N VAL A 22 -8.34 0.86 6.70
CA VAL A 22 -7.19 1.38 5.95
C VAL A 22 -6.86 2.76 6.51
N ALA A 23 -5.83 2.84 7.36
CA ALA A 23 -5.31 4.11 7.81
C ALA A 23 -4.32 4.66 6.77
N SER A 24 -4.55 5.89 6.32
CA SER A 24 -3.50 6.66 5.62
C SER A 24 -2.54 7.21 6.67
N SER A 25 -1.68 6.35 7.24
CA SER A 25 -0.60 6.82 8.09
C SER A 25 0.50 7.39 7.21
N ARG A 26 0.93 8.63 7.47
CA ARG A 26 2.25 9.07 7.03
C ARG A 26 3.25 8.18 7.75
N VAL A 27 4.04 7.41 6.99
CA VAL A 27 5.15 6.64 7.56
C VAL A 27 6.10 7.65 8.17
N ASP A 28 6.40 7.52 9.45
CA ASP A 28 7.39 8.36 10.11
C ASP A 28 8.76 8.05 9.52
N VAL A 29 9.41 9.06 8.94
CA VAL A 29 10.72 8.90 8.29
C VAL A 29 11.77 9.40 9.26
N ALA A 30 12.54 8.48 9.80
CA ALA A 30 13.62 8.81 10.71
C ALA A 30 14.71 9.61 9.98
N HIS A 31 15.04 10.79 10.54
CA HIS A 31 16.13 11.63 10.07
C HIS A 31 17.32 11.46 11.02
N TYR A 32 18.35 10.72 10.59
CA TYR A 32 19.57 10.51 11.37
C TYR A 32 20.80 10.51 10.45
N PHE A 33 21.94 10.90 11.03
CA PHE A 33 23.23 10.74 10.38
C PHE A 33 23.73 9.31 10.53
N ILE A 34 24.44 8.82 9.53
CA ILE A 34 25.13 7.53 9.52
C ILE A 34 26.63 7.74 9.47
N GLN A 35 27.39 6.81 10.03
CA GLN A 35 28.85 6.75 9.91
C GLN A 35 29.24 6.25 8.51
N ALA A 36 30.48 6.54 8.09
CA ALA A 36 30.96 6.19 6.75
C ALA A 36 30.90 4.68 6.48
N GLU A 37 31.14 3.86 7.51
CA GLU A 37 31.13 2.40 7.44
C GLU A 37 29.73 1.84 7.21
N GLN A 38 28.67 2.61 7.51
CA GLN A 38 27.28 2.19 7.35
C GLN A 38 26.74 2.46 5.94
N ILE A 39 27.41 3.30 5.14
CA ILE A 39 26.96 3.69 3.79
C ILE A 39 26.65 2.47 2.90
N PRO A 40 27.52 1.45 2.79
CA PRO A 40 27.24 0.31 1.91
C PRO A 40 25.98 -0.46 2.33
N ALA A 41 25.75 -0.61 3.63
CA ALA A 41 24.58 -1.30 4.17
C ALA A 41 23.29 -0.52 3.88
N GLU A 42 23.31 0.80 4.01
CA GLU A 42 22.14 1.65 3.72
C GLU A 42 21.78 1.66 2.23
N ILE A 43 22.78 1.64 1.34
CA ILE A 43 22.54 1.49 -0.10
C ILE A 43 21.84 0.16 -0.39
N GLU A 44 22.30 -0.92 0.24
CA GLU A 44 21.70 -2.24 0.04
C GLU A 44 20.27 -2.31 0.59
N ARG A 45 20.03 -1.73 1.77
CA ARG A 45 18.69 -1.62 2.36
C ARG A 45 17.69 -0.94 1.41
N VAL A 46 18.08 0.19 0.80
CA VAL A 46 17.23 0.89 -0.18
C VAL A 46 17.03 0.08 -1.45
N ARG A 47 18.06 -0.60 -1.97
CA ARG A 47 17.93 -1.45 -3.16
C ARG A 47 16.96 -2.60 -2.93
N GLN A 48 17.02 -3.26 -1.78
CA GLN A 48 16.10 -4.33 -1.41
C GLN A 48 14.66 -3.82 -1.36
N GLY A 49 14.42 -2.70 -0.67
CA GLY A 49 13.10 -2.09 -0.61
C GLY A 49 12.54 -1.73 -1.99
N ARG A 50 13.36 -1.09 -2.83
CA ARG A 50 12.98 -0.76 -4.20
C ARG A 50 12.64 -2.02 -5.01
N ASN A 51 13.48 -3.05 -4.96
CA ASN A 51 13.27 -4.26 -5.75
C ASN A 51 11.98 -4.98 -5.33
N ALA A 52 11.71 -5.07 -4.03
CA ALA A 52 10.47 -5.66 -3.52
C ALA A 52 9.23 -4.92 -4.05
N VAL A 53 9.25 -3.58 -4.06
CA VAL A 53 8.16 -2.75 -4.61
C VAL A 53 8.01 -2.96 -6.12
N VAL A 54 9.12 -3.02 -6.85
CA VAL A 54 9.08 -3.30 -8.30
C VAL A 54 8.44 -4.65 -8.60
N GLU A 55 8.84 -5.70 -7.87
CA GLU A 55 8.27 -7.05 -8.02
C GLU A 55 6.77 -7.09 -7.68
N GLU A 56 6.35 -6.36 -6.64
CA GLU A 56 4.94 -6.25 -6.27
C GLU A 56 4.12 -5.54 -7.35
N LEU A 57 4.61 -4.41 -7.86
CA LEU A 57 3.92 -3.65 -8.91
C LEU A 57 3.86 -4.40 -10.24
N GLN A 58 4.92 -5.10 -10.61
CA GLN A 58 4.92 -5.96 -11.81
C GLN A 58 3.90 -7.08 -11.71
N ARG A 59 3.78 -7.69 -10.52
CA ARG A 59 2.78 -8.74 -10.27
C ARG A 59 1.36 -8.16 -10.32
N LEU A 60 1.14 -7.02 -9.66
CA LEU A 60 -0.13 -6.32 -9.71
C LEU A 60 -0.53 -6.02 -11.16
N GLN A 61 0.39 -5.48 -11.96
CA GLN A 61 0.15 -5.18 -13.38
C GLN A 61 -0.20 -6.45 -14.20
N ALA A 62 0.48 -7.57 -13.95
CA ALA A 62 0.21 -8.83 -14.63
C ALA A 62 -1.18 -9.42 -14.26
N ASP A 63 -1.65 -9.17 -13.04
CA ASP A 63 -2.94 -9.64 -12.54
C ASP A 63 -4.10 -8.69 -12.91
N MET A 64 -3.83 -7.57 -13.60
CA MET A 64 -4.87 -6.61 -13.97
C MET A 64 -5.83 -7.19 -15.03
N PRO A 65 -7.14 -7.00 -14.87
CA PRO A 65 -8.12 -7.46 -15.83
C PRO A 65 -8.07 -6.64 -17.12
N ALA A 66 -8.54 -7.23 -18.23
CA ALA A 66 -8.46 -6.63 -19.56
C ALA A 66 -9.27 -5.33 -19.73
N ASP A 67 -10.20 -5.05 -18.81
CA ASP A 67 -11.00 -3.83 -18.76
C ASP A 67 -10.41 -2.75 -17.84
N ALA A 68 -9.19 -2.96 -17.34
CA ALA A 68 -8.52 -1.96 -16.54
C ALA A 68 -8.22 -0.68 -17.34
N PRO A 69 -8.26 0.50 -16.68
CA PRO A 69 -7.95 1.76 -17.34
C PRO A 69 -6.56 1.79 -17.98
N HIS A 70 -6.43 2.36 -19.18
CA HIS A 70 -5.18 2.37 -19.96
C HIS A 70 -4.07 3.20 -19.29
N GLU A 71 -4.41 4.11 -18.39
CA GLU A 71 -3.43 4.85 -17.57
C GLU A 71 -2.64 3.97 -16.58
N LEU A 72 -3.02 2.69 -16.43
CA LEU A 72 -2.39 1.72 -15.53
C LEU A 72 -1.59 0.62 -16.26
N THR A 73 -1.60 0.59 -17.59
CA THR A 73 -0.81 -0.32 -18.45
C THR A 73 0.44 0.36 -18.98
#